data_AF-A0A343TNT6-F1
#
_entry.id   AF-A0A343TNT6-F1
#
_cell.length_a   1.000
_cell.length_b   1.000
_cell.length_c   1.000
_cell.angle_alpha   90.00
_cell.angle_beta   90.00
_cell.angle_gamma   90.00
#
_symmetry.space_group_name_H-M   'P 1'
#
loop_
_entity.id
_entity.type
_entity.pdbx_description
1 polymer ?
#
loop_
_entity_poly.entity_id
_entity_poly.type
_entity_poly.pdbx_seq_one_letter_code
_entity_poly.pdbx_strand_id
1 'polypeptide(L)'
;MAAKRSSPHGDTVDPIDAFSRAVHDAGGTLFVSAVTTAAGLGVLLFTFLPSLQRFGLVMILVVGYAFLASVFLLPSLLVLHSRYR
;
A
#
# COMPACT_ATOMS: atom_id res chain seq x y z
N MET A 1 46.44 -10.53 14.45
CA MET A 1 45.53 -9.47 13.99
C MET A 1 44.23 -10.13 13.53
N ALA A 2 43.34 -10.38 14.50
CA ALA A 2 42.14 -9.58 14.76
C ALA A 2 40.98 -10.03 13.84
N ALA A 3 40.37 -11.18 14.13
CA ALA A 3 39.20 -11.26 15.01
C ALA A 3 38.01 -10.43 14.49
N LYS A 4 37.34 -10.93 13.44
CA LYS A 4 35.92 -10.60 13.20
C LYS A 4 35.06 -11.72 13.80
N ARG A 5 35.10 -11.78 15.13
CA ARG A 5 34.24 -12.59 15.97
C ARG A 5 32.84 -11.98 15.91
N SER A 6 31.83 -12.82 15.66
CA SER A 6 30.49 -12.75 16.26
C SER A 6 29.72 -11.42 16.17
N SER A 7 28.77 -11.38 15.22
CA SER A 7 27.41 -10.91 15.54
C SER A 7 26.48 -12.11 15.37
N PRO A 8 26.10 -12.80 16.47
CA PRO A 8 24.96 -13.71 16.46
C PRO A 8 23.74 -12.83 16.19
N HIS A 9 23.15 -12.95 15.00
CA HIS A 9 21.91 -12.26 14.64
C HIS A 9 20.76 -12.93 15.41
N GLY A 10 20.61 -12.55 16.67
CA GLY A 10 19.46 -12.83 17.50
C GLY A 10 18.39 -11.75 17.32
N ASP A 11 18.19 -11.26 16.10
CA ASP A 11 17.03 -10.45 15.77
C ASP A 11 15.85 -11.40 15.60
N THR A 12 15.32 -11.91 16.72
CA THR A 12 13.92 -12.28 16.78
C THR A 12 13.14 -10.99 16.60
N VAL A 13 13.09 -10.46 15.37
CA VAL A 13 12.14 -9.42 15.02
C VAL A 13 10.80 -10.05 15.33
N ASP A 14 10.12 -9.53 16.34
CA ASP A 14 8.82 -10.04 16.72
C ASP A 14 7.98 -10.13 15.44
N PRO A 15 7.28 -11.25 15.18
CA PRO A 15 6.53 -11.42 13.93
C PRO A 15 5.58 -10.24 13.66
N ILE A 16 5.07 -9.62 14.72
CA ILE A 16 4.27 -8.40 14.68
C ILE A 16 5.06 -7.19 14.16
N ASP A 17 6.31 -7.02 14.60
CA ASP A 17 7.20 -5.93 14.22
C ASP A 17 7.67 -6.04 12.76
N ALA A 18 7.98 -7.26 12.31
CA ALA A 18 8.32 -7.53 10.91
C ALA A 18 7.13 -7.26 10.00
N PHE A 19 5.93 -7.69 10.43
CA PHE A 19 4.70 -7.46 9.69
C PHE A 19 4.32 -5.98 9.64
N SER A 20 4.42 -5.26 10.76
CA SER A 20 4.14 -3.81 10.83
C SER A 20 5.07 -3.02 9.89
N ARG A 21 6.37 -3.37 9.87
CA ARG A 21 7.33 -2.79 8.93
C ARG A 21 6.97 -3.10 7.47
N ALA A 22 6.62 -4.35 7.16
CA ALA A 22 6.20 -4.74 5.82
C ALA A 22 4.95 -3.99 5.34
N VAL A 23 3.95 -3.77 6.21
CA VAL A 23 2.75 -2.99 5.88
C VAL A 23 3.10 -1.52 5.65
N HIS A 24 3.97 -0.94 6.47
CA HIS A 24 4.39 0.46 6.32
C HIS A 24 5.17 0.69 5.02
N ASP A 25 6.10 -0.23 4.71
CA ASP A 25 6.94 -0.19 3.52
C ASP A 25 6.13 -0.46 2.23
N ALA A 26 5.23 -1.46 2.29
CA ALA A 26 4.29 -1.75 1.20
C ALA A 26 3.32 -0.59 0.97
N GLY A 27 2.77 0.02 2.03
CA GLY A 27 1.87 1.17 1.90
C GLY A 27 2.51 2.33 1.14
N GLY A 28 3.76 2.67 1.44
CA GLY A 28 4.51 3.74 0.77
C GLY A 28 4.80 3.45 -0.71
N THR A 29 5.25 2.24 -1.04
CA THR A 29 5.53 1.84 -2.44
C THR A 29 4.26 1.69 -3.27
N LEU A 30 3.22 1.08 -2.69
CA LEU A 30 1.91 0.95 -3.32
C LEU A 30 1.27 2.32 -3.56
N PHE A 31 1.47 3.29 -2.66
CA PHE A 31 0.94 4.64 -2.81
C PHE A 31 1.48 5.32 -4.06
N VAL A 32 2.78 5.20 -4.33
CA VAL A 32 3.41 5.70 -5.57
C VAL A 32 2.80 5.06 -6.81
N SER A 33 2.55 3.74 -6.80
CA SER A 33 1.93 3.01 -7.91
C SER A 33 0.49 3.49 -8.16
N ALA A 34 -0.27 3.68 -7.08
CA ALA A 34 -1.63 4.18 -7.15
C ALA A 34 -1.68 5.64 -7.62
N VAL A 35 -0.80 6.50 -7.12
CA VAL A 35 -0.67 7.90 -7.55
C VAL A 35 -0.37 7.99 -9.04
N THR A 36 0.55 7.17 -9.54
CA THR A 36 0.90 7.17 -10.97
C THR A 36 -0.26 6.66 -11.83
N THR A 37 -0.99 5.65 -11.35
CA THR A 37 -2.21 5.13 -12.02
C THR A 37 -3.32 6.18 -12.05
N ALA A 38 -3.56 6.84 -10.91
CA ALA A 38 -4.52 7.94 -10.79
C ALA A 38 -4.11 9.14 -11.66
N ALA A 39 -2.82 9.44 -11.78
CA ALA A 39 -2.32 10.46 -12.69
C ALA A 39 -2.56 10.10 -14.16
N GLY A 40 -2.29 8.85 -14.56
CA GLY A 40 -2.56 8.35 -15.90
C GLY A 40 -4.05 8.38 -16.26
N LEU A 41 -4.92 7.94 -15.34
CA LEU A 41 -6.37 8.04 -15.49
C LEU A 41 -6.86 9.49 -15.41
N GLY A 42 -6.17 10.34 -14.65
CA GLY A 42 -6.41 11.78 -14.50
C GLY A 42 -6.20 12.59 -15.76
N VAL A 43 -5.26 12.19 -16.60
CA VAL A 43 -5.07 12.82 -17.92
C VAL A 43 -6.31 12.70 -18.81
N LEU A 44 -7.17 11.67 -18.63
CA LEU A 44 -8.43 11.60 -19.37
C LEU A 44 -9.37 12.76 -19.03
N LEU A 45 -9.25 13.39 -17.86
CA LEU A 45 -10.01 14.59 -17.52
C LEU A 45 -9.62 15.80 -18.40
N PHE A 46 -8.41 15.80 -18.94
CA PHE A 46 -7.93 16.84 -19.85
C PHE A 46 -8.45 16.66 -21.30
N THR A 47 -9.10 15.52 -21.61
CA THR A 47 -9.66 15.24 -22.94
C THR A 47 -10.97 16.02 -23.17
N PHE A 48 -11.06 16.70 -24.33
CA PHE A 48 -12.18 17.55 -24.77
C PHE A 48 -13.55 16.85 -24.97
N LEU A 49 -13.63 15.53 -24.83
CA LEU A 49 -14.90 14.80 -24.98
C LEU A 49 -15.64 14.75 -23.63
N PRO A 50 -16.82 15.40 -23.48
CA PRO A 50 -17.55 15.47 -22.21
C PRO A 50 -17.99 14.09 -21.67
N SER A 51 -18.03 13.06 -22.52
CA SER A 51 -18.30 11.68 -22.12
C SER A 51 -17.12 11.01 -21.40
N LEU A 52 -15.88 11.31 -21.81
CA LEU A 52 -14.66 10.68 -21.28
C LEU A 52 -14.24 11.25 -19.92
N GLN A 53 -14.53 12.53 -19.65
CA GLN A 53 -14.25 13.16 -18.35
C GLN A 53 -14.99 12.47 -17.19
N ARG A 54 -16.27 12.14 -17.38
CA ARG A 54 -17.07 11.48 -16.34
C ARG A 54 -16.53 10.09 -16.02
N PHE A 55 -16.08 9.37 -17.03
CA PHE A 55 -15.47 8.06 -16.86
C PHE A 55 -14.12 8.14 -16.13
N GLY A 56 -13.26 9.09 -16.52
CA GLY A 56 -11.96 9.31 -15.85
C GLY A 56 -12.12 9.68 -14.37
N LEU A 57 -13.08 10.56 -14.05
CA LEU A 57 -13.33 11.00 -12.67
C LEU A 57 -13.76 9.82 -11.80
N VAL A 58 -14.73 9.01 -12.27
CA VAL A 58 -15.19 7.81 -11.56
C VAL A 58 -14.05 6.81 -11.38
N MET A 59 -13.23 6.59 -12.41
CA MET A 59 -12.10 5.64 -12.34
C MET A 59 -11.05 6.04 -11.31
N ILE A 60 -10.66 7.32 -11.25
CA ILE A 60 -9.72 7.82 -10.24
C ILE A 60 -10.31 7.65 -8.84
N LEU A 61 -11.59 7.99 -8.68
CA LEU A 61 -12.30 7.82 -7.41
C LEU A 61 -12.30 6.35 -7.00
N VAL A 62 -12.62 5.43 -7.91
CA VAL A 62 -12.64 3.98 -7.66
C VAL A 62 -11.26 3.45 -7.30
N VAL A 63 -10.22 3.77 -8.08
CA VAL A 63 -8.84 3.31 -7.79
C VAL A 63 -8.35 3.87 -6.46
N GLY A 64 -8.57 5.17 -6.21
CA GLY A 64 -8.22 5.80 -4.94
C GLY A 64 -8.95 5.18 -3.75
N TYR A 65 -10.26 4.93 -3.89
CA TYR A 65 -11.07 4.31 -2.83
C TYR A 65 -10.71 2.85 -2.60
N ALA A 66 -10.47 2.08 -3.67
CA ALA A 66 -10.01 0.70 -3.58
C ALA A 66 -8.64 0.60 -2.92
N PHE A 67 -7.75 1.56 -3.19
CA PHE A 67 -6.44 1.66 -2.55
C PHE A 67 -6.55 1.96 -1.06
N LEU A 68 -7.31 3.00 -0.69
CA LEU A 68 -7.60 3.33 0.72
C LEU A 68 -8.24 2.15 1.43
N ALA A 69 -9.23 1.53 0.78
CA ALA A 69 -9.88 0.33 1.29
C ALA A 69 -8.84 -0.78 1.49
N SER A 70 -7.97 -1.10 0.54
CA SER A 70 -6.94 -2.14 0.70
C SER A 70 -6.00 -1.88 1.88
N VAL A 71 -5.49 -0.66 2.02
CA VAL A 71 -4.61 -0.25 3.14
C VAL A 71 -5.33 -0.32 4.49
N PHE A 72 -6.64 -0.06 4.55
CA PHE A 72 -7.44 -0.20 5.77
C PHE A 72 -7.97 -1.63 6.00
N LEU A 73 -8.22 -2.37 4.93
CA LEU A 73 -8.85 -3.69 4.95
C LEU A 73 -7.85 -4.74 5.41
N LEU A 74 -6.59 -4.67 4.97
CA LEU A 74 -5.51 -5.55 5.45
C LEU A 74 -5.33 -5.53 6.99
N PRO A 75 -5.14 -4.37 7.65
CA PRO A 75 -5.01 -4.32 9.10
C PRO A 75 -6.32 -4.69 9.79
N SER A 76 -7.47 -4.34 9.22
CA SER A 76 -8.79 -4.71 9.78
C SER A 76 -9.03 -6.22 9.75
N LEU A 77 -8.70 -6.88 8.64
CA LEU A 77 -8.76 -8.35 8.51
C LEU A 77 -7.81 -9.02 9.50
N LEU A 78 -6.64 -8.42 9.73
CA LEU A 78 -5.64 -8.97 10.63
C LEU A 78 -6.00 -8.80 12.10
N VAL A 79 -6.54 -7.65 12.50
CA VAL A 79 -7.12 -7.44 13.85
C VAL A 79 -8.29 -8.40 14.09
N LEU A 80 -9.13 -8.63 13.07
CA LEU A 80 -10.25 -9.56 13.19
C LEU A 80 -9.76 -11.02 13.31
N HIS A 81 -8.74 -11.40 12.54
CA HIS A 81 -8.15 -12.74 12.60
C HIS A 81 -7.35 -12.98 13.89
N SER A 82 -6.62 -11.98 14.40
CA SER A 82 -5.92 -12.07 15.69
C SER A 82 -6.89 -12.14 16.87
N ARG A 83 -8.14 -11.72 16.71
CA ARG A 83 -9.19 -11.86 17.74
C ARG A 83 -9.91 -13.21 17.69
N TYR A 84 -9.84 -13.91 16.55
CA TYR A 84 -10.43 -15.24 16.38
C TYR A 84 -9.44 -16.37 16.68
N ARG A 85 -8.17 -16.05 16.98
CA ARG A 85 -7.12 -17.01 17.32
C ARG A 85 -6.53 -16.77 18.70
#